data_AF-A0A5B8M6I3-F1
#
_entry.id   AF-A0A5B8M6I3-F1
#
_cell.length_a   1.000
_cell.length_b   1.000
_cell.length_c   1.000
_cell.angle_alpha   90.00
_cell.angle_beta   90.00
_cell.angle_gamma   90.00
#
_symmetry.space_group_name_H-M   'P 1'
#
loop_
_entity.id
_entity.type
_entity.pdbx_description
1 polymer ?
#
loop_
_entity_poly.entity_id
_entity_poly.type
_entity_poly.pdbx_seq_one_letter_code
_entity_poly.pdbx_strand_id
1 'polypeptide(L)'
;MTIRPKYEIARTLTKAEEADAYELVTLRDGNTCGFHAPECMGAVQRDHRQNRRPGNTVVSNLQCLCVIHHKWKTEHPKDAIAEGWAVPGNPTAEPSEWPARRWLRTAYGTRRLAWVLYTDDSGVTEITEEEAHSRMESMGWRAA
;
A
#
# COMPACT_ATOMS: atom_id res chain seq x y z
N MET A 1 -4.39 23.38 19.78
CA MET A 1 -3.97 23.12 18.38
C MET A 1 -2.49 22.77 18.42
N THR A 2 -2.16 21.47 18.48
CA THR A 2 -0.78 21.01 18.67
C THR A 2 -0.09 20.99 17.31
N ILE A 3 0.84 21.93 17.10
CA ILE A 3 1.69 21.96 15.92
C ILE A 3 2.61 20.74 16.02
N ARG A 4 2.34 19.66 15.29
CA ARG A 4 3.30 18.56 15.14
C ARG A 4 4.55 19.14 14.45
N PRO A 5 5.76 18.92 14.97
CA PRO A 5 6.98 19.48 14.39
C PRO A 5 7.13 18.98 12.96
N LYS A 6 7.47 19.91 12.05
CA LYS A 6 7.33 19.72 10.61
C LYS A 6 8.29 18.68 10.02
N TYR A 7 9.36 18.32 10.73
CA TYR A 7 10.34 17.31 10.32
C TYR A 7 11.07 16.76 11.55
N GLU A 8 10.57 15.69 12.17
CA GLU A 8 11.50 14.72 12.75
C GLU A 8 12.24 14.09 11.56
N ILE A 9 13.57 14.10 11.59
CA ILE A 9 14.35 13.33 10.61
C ILE A 9 13.92 11.89 10.82
N ALA A 10 13.08 11.38 9.91
CA ALA A 10 12.61 10.00 9.95
C ALA A 10 13.86 9.13 10.11
N ARG A 11 13.96 8.41 11.23
CA ARG A 11 15.16 7.60 11.50
C ARG A 11 15.35 6.68 10.30
N THR A 12 16.59 6.57 9.85
CA THR A 12 16.89 5.57 8.83
C THR A 12 16.69 4.20 9.48
N LEU A 13 15.89 3.36 8.83
CA LEU A 13 15.70 1.98 9.28
C LEU A 13 17.03 1.22 9.14
N THR A 14 17.29 0.34 10.09
CA THR A 14 18.37 -0.62 9.97
C THR A 14 18.06 -1.63 8.87
N LYS A 15 19.09 -2.31 8.34
CA LYS A 15 18.90 -3.37 7.35
C LYS A 15 18.02 -4.52 7.87
N ALA A 16 18.09 -4.81 9.17
CA ALA A 16 17.25 -5.81 9.81
C ALA A 16 15.78 -5.40 9.76
N GLU A 17 15.47 -4.15 10.13
CA GLU A 17 14.09 -3.65 10.09
C GLU A 17 13.52 -3.57 8.66
N GLU A 18 14.34 -3.21 7.66
CA GLU A 18 13.91 -3.30 6.26
C GLU A 18 13.60 -4.75 5.86
N ALA A 19 14.45 -5.71 6.28
CA ALA A 19 14.25 -7.12 5.99
C ALA A 19 12.98 -7.67 6.66
N ASP A 20 12.75 -7.33 7.92
CA ASP A 20 11.54 -7.71 8.67
C ASP A 20 10.28 -7.16 7.98
N ALA A 21 10.31 -5.90 7.53
CA ALA A 21 9.18 -5.32 6.78
C ALA A 21 8.91 -6.08 5.48
N TYR A 22 9.95 -6.48 4.75
CA TYR A 22 9.83 -7.30 3.53
C TYR A 22 9.31 -8.72 3.81
N GLU A 23 9.71 -9.33 4.92
CA GLU A 23 9.21 -10.65 5.33
C GLU A 23 7.73 -10.56 5.73
N LEU A 24 7.36 -9.57 6.55
CA LEU A 24 5.98 -9.37 6.99
C LEU A 24 5.02 -9.16 5.82
N VAL A 25 5.36 -8.30 4.85
CA VAL A 25 4.51 -8.13 3.65
C VAL A 25 4.43 -9.41 2.80
N THR A 26 5.51 -10.20 2.76
CA THR A 26 5.52 -11.50 2.08
C THR A 26 4.50 -12.45 2.69
N LEU A 27 4.51 -12.55 4.02
CA LEU A 27 3.61 -13.41 4.77
C LEU A 27 2.16 -12.91 4.65
N ARG A 28 1.94 -11.60 4.83
CA ARG A 28 0.63 -10.95 4.67
C ARG A 28 -0.03 -11.30 3.34
N ASP A 29 0.75 -11.19 2.27
CA ASP A 29 0.25 -11.29 0.89
C ASP A 29 0.40 -12.71 0.33
N GLY A 30 0.89 -13.67 1.12
CA GLY A 30 1.12 -15.05 0.71
C GLY A 30 2.07 -15.16 -0.49
N ASN A 31 2.99 -14.21 -0.65
CA ASN A 31 3.84 -14.05 -1.83
C ASN A 31 3.03 -14.05 -3.16
N THR A 32 1.85 -13.42 -3.17
CA THR A 32 0.98 -13.32 -4.35
C THR A 32 0.83 -11.88 -4.83
N CYS A 33 0.64 -11.69 -6.14
CA CYS A 33 0.36 -10.36 -6.68
C CYS A 33 -1.00 -9.85 -6.19
N GLY A 34 -1.02 -8.70 -5.52
CA GLY A 34 -2.22 -8.06 -5.00
C GLY A 34 -3.19 -7.55 -6.08
N PHE A 35 -2.71 -7.31 -7.31
CA PHE A 35 -3.52 -6.74 -8.40
C PHE A 35 -4.51 -7.74 -9.00
N HIS A 36 -4.03 -8.90 -9.47
CA HIS A 36 -4.87 -9.92 -10.13
C HIS A 36 -5.13 -11.16 -9.26
N ALA A 37 -4.50 -11.27 -8.09
CA ALA A 37 -4.48 -12.50 -7.29
C ALA A 37 -4.18 -13.74 -8.19
N PRO A 38 -4.41 -15.00 -7.76
CA PRO A 38 -3.44 -16.10 -7.95
C PRO A 38 -3.09 -16.48 -9.40
N GLU A 39 -3.78 -15.91 -10.39
CA GLU A 39 -3.59 -16.11 -11.82
C GLU A 39 -2.45 -15.28 -12.42
N CYS A 40 -1.82 -14.35 -11.68
CA CYS A 40 -0.63 -13.67 -12.22
C CYS A 40 0.55 -14.64 -12.36
N MET A 41 1.04 -14.82 -13.58
CA MET A 41 2.17 -15.71 -13.93
C MET A 41 3.57 -15.10 -13.70
N GLY A 42 3.66 -13.86 -13.20
CA GLY A 42 4.94 -13.16 -13.04
C GLY A 42 5.58 -13.34 -11.66
N ALA A 43 6.91 -13.24 -11.60
CA ALA A 43 7.65 -13.21 -10.34
C ALA A 43 7.18 -12.04 -9.45
N VAL A 44 6.92 -12.33 -8.18
CA VAL A 44 6.37 -11.37 -7.21
C VAL A 44 7.50 -10.54 -6.57
N GLN A 45 7.34 -9.23 -6.62
CA GLN A 45 8.20 -8.20 -6.05
C GLN A 45 7.49 -7.50 -4.89
N ARG A 46 8.26 -6.97 -3.94
CA ARG A 46 7.73 -6.16 -2.83
C ARG A 46 7.89 -4.71 -3.24
N ASP A 47 6.79 -4.15 -3.71
CA ASP A 47 6.70 -2.82 -4.27
C ASP A 47 6.31 -1.81 -3.18
N HIS A 48 6.92 -0.62 -3.21
CA HIS A 48 6.57 0.47 -2.31
C HIS A 48 5.40 1.28 -2.88
N ARG A 49 4.25 1.34 -2.19
CA ARG A 49 3.06 2.09 -2.61
C ARG A 49 3.34 3.57 -2.81
N GLN A 50 4.13 4.17 -1.92
CA GLN A 50 4.78 5.47 -2.06
C GLN A 50 6.25 5.28 -2.43
N ASN A 51 6.79 6.09 -3.35
CA ASN A 51 8.20 6.00 -3.78
C ASN A 51 9.18 5.82 -2.60
N ARG A 52 10.17 4.94 -2.79
CA ARG A 52 11.18 4.64 -1.77
C ARG A 52 11.98 5.89 -1.40
N ARG A 53 12.10 6.14 -0.10
CA ARG A 53 12.95 7.16 0.52
C ARG A 53 13.55 6.61 1.82
N PRO A 54 14.63 7.20 2.35
CA PRO A 54 15.18 6.79 3.64
C PRO A 54 14.09 6.77 4.73
N GLY A 55 13.96 5.65 5.42
CA GLY A 55 13.02 5.49 6.55
C GLY A 55 11.58 5.12 6.20
N ASN A 56 11.19 4.91 4.93
CA ASN A 56 9.80 4.56 4.56
C ASN A 56 9.59 3.11 4.06
N THR A 57 10.56 2.23 4.27
CA THR A 57 10.40 0.78 4.03
C THR A 57 9.64 0.18 5.22
N VAL A 58 8.34 0.42 5.28
CA VAL A 58 7.43 -0.07 6.34
C VAL A 58 6.31 -0.91 5.72
N VAL A 59 5.72 -1.83 6.51
CA VAL A 59 4.77 -2.82 5.98
C VAL A 59 3.53 -2.17 5.36
N SER A 60 3.05 -1.06 5.92
CA SER A 60 1.92 -0.30 5.35
C SER A 60 2.22 0.34 3.99
N ASN A 61 3.50 0.61 3.73
CA ASN A 61 3.99 1.14 2.46
C ASN A 61 4.40 0.04 1.47
N LEU A 62 4.43 -1.23 1.85
CA LEU A 62 4.80 -2.33 0.97
C LEU A 62 3.57 -3.12 0.51
N GLN A 63 3.64 -3.66 -0.70
CA GLN A 63 2.68 -4.61 -1.26
C GLN A 63 3.37 -5.60 -2.21
N CYS A 64 2.83 -6.80 -2.34
CA CYS A 64 3.31 -7.75 -3.35
C CYS A 64 2.68 -7.49 -4.72
N LEU A 65 3.50 -7.25 -5.75
CA LEU A 65 3.07 -7.13 -7.15
C LEU A 65 3.96 -7.99 -8.05
N CYS A 66 3.39 -8.61 -9.08
CA CYS A 66 4.21 -9.19 -10.14
C CYS A 66 4.79 -8.09 -11.05
N VAL A 67 5.90 -8.39 -11.74
CA VAL A 67 6.66 -7.40 -12.57
C VAL A 67 5.76 -6.57 -13.51
N ILE A 68 4.74 -7.20 -14.10
CA ILE A 68 3.81 -6.54 -15.03
C ILE A 68 3.02 -5.42 -14.32
N HIS A 69 2.45 -5.70 -13.13
CA HIS A 69 1.66 -4.70 -12.41
C HIS A 69 2.51 -3.67 -11.70
N HIS A 70 3.71 -4.05 -11.26
CA HIS A 70 4.68 -3.08 -10.76
C HIS A 70 5.06 -2.08 -11.87
N LYS A 71 5.27 -2.56 -13.09
CA LYS A 71 5.50 -1.70 -14.27
C LYS A 71 4.27 -0.83 -14.58
N TRP A 72 3.08 -1.42 -14.65
CA TRP A 72 1.84 -0.66 -14.89
C TRP A 72 1.64 0.46 -13.88
N LYS A 73 1.81 0.19 -12.58
CA LYS A 73 1.72 1.20 -11.52
C LYS A 73 2.69 2.36 -11.75
N THR A 74 3.89 2.06 -12.23
CA THR A 74 4.93 3.06 -12.55
C THR A 74 4.55 3.92 -13.76
N GLU A 75 3.97 3.30 -14.79
CA GLU A 75 3.55 3.96 -16.03
C GLU A 75 2.22 4.74 -15.89
N HIS A 76 1.37 4.34 -14.94
CA HIS A 76 0.03 4.87 -14.72
C HIS A 76 -0.15 5.40 -13.28
N PRO A 77 0.67 6.34 -12.80
CA PRO A 77 0.68 6.73 -11.39
C PRO A 77 -0.64 7.36 -10.92
N LYS A 78 -1.35 8.10 -11.80
CA LYS A 78 -2.65 8.69 -11.44
C LYS A 78 -3.72 7.63 -11.21
N ASP A 79 -3.81 6.68 -12.14
CA ASP A 79 -4.77 5.58 -12.07
C ASP A 79 -4.44 4.68 -10.88
N ALA A 80 -3.16 4.38 -10.66
CA ALA A 80 -2.71 3.62 -9.51
C ALA A 80 -3.07 4.28 -8.17
N ILE A 81 -3.00 5.60 -8.05
CA ILE A 81 -3.40 6.31 -6.82
C ILE A 81 -4.92 6.25 -6.66
N ALA A 82 -5.68 6.56 -7.72
CA ALA A 82 -7.15 6.50 -7.71
C ALA A 82 -7.68 5.10 -7.36
N GLU A 83 -7.01 4.07 -7.85
CA GLU A 83 -7.34 2.68 -7.59
C GLU A 83 -6.68 2.11 -6.33
N GLY A 84 -5.98 2.91 -5.51
CA GLY A 84 -5.41 2.41 -4.25
C GLY A 84 -4.19 1.49 -4.37
N TRP A 85 -3.59 1.38 -5.56
CA TRP A 85 -2.34 0.65 -5.78
C TRP A 85 -1.10 1.50 -5.52
N ALA A 86 -1.25 2.81 -5.34
CA ALA A 86 -0.18 3.73 -5.00
C ALA A 86 -0.63 4.77 -3.96
N VAL A 87 0.35 5.39 -3.31
CA VAL A 87 0.17 6.47 -2.34
C VAL A 87 0.84 7.71 -2.93
N PRO A 88 0.17 8.88 -2.96
CA PRO A 88 0.77 10.10 -3.49
C PRO A 88 1.97 10.53 -2.64
N GLY A 89 3.00 11.07 -3.30
CA GLY A 89 4.14 11.71 -2.62
C GLY A 89 3.85 13.14 -2.14
N ASN A 90 2.86 13.81 -2.73
CA ASN A 90 2.47 15.19 -2.42
C ASN A 90 0.94 15.39 -2.58
N PRO A 91 0.22 15.89 -1.55
CA PRO A 91 0.71 16.12 -0.18
C PRO A 91 1.23 14.82 0.43
N THR A 92 2.05 14.92 1.48
CA THR A 92 2.64 13.74 2.13
C THR A 92 1.53 12.92 2.78
N ALA A 93 0.97 11.98 2.03
CA ALA A 93 0.07 10.97 2.53
C ALA A 93 0.87 9.93 3.33
N GLU A 94 0.34 9.56 4.48
CA GLU A 94 0.88 8.52 5.33
C GLU A 94 0.39 7.15 4.79
N PRO A 95 1.29 6.23 4.39
CA PRO A 95 0.88 4.95 3.81
C PRO A 95 -0.06 4.11 4.68
N SER A 96 0.06 4.21 6.01
CA SER A 96 -0.81 3.51 6.96
C SER A 96 -2.23 4.11 7.06
N GLU A 97 -2.42 5.36 6.64
CA GLU A 97 -3.71 6.04 6.59
C GLU A 97 -4.31 6.06 5.18
N TRP A 98 -3.51 5.81 4.15
CA TRP A 98 -3.92 5.78 2.75
C TRP A 98 -4.61 4.46 2.37
N PRO A 99 -5.84 4.50 1.83
CA PRO A 99 -6.55 3.30 1.38
C PRO A 99 -5.78 2.50 0.33
N ALA A 100 -5.82 1.17 0.44
CA ALA A 100 -5.26 0.24 -0.53
C ALA A 100 -6.37 -0.62 -1.15
N ARG A 101 -6.13 -1.15 -2.35
CA ARG A 101 -6.94 -2.26 -2.89
C ARG A 101 -6.33 -3.61 -2.57
N ARG A 102 -7.20 -4.58 -2.28
CA ARG A 102 -6.80 -5.95 -1.97
C ARG A 102 -7.88 -6.96 -2.28
N TRP A 103 -7.48 -8.14 -2.76
CA TRP A 103 -8.37 -9.31 -2.81
C TRP A 103 -8.51 -9.94 -1.42
N LEU A 104 -9.72 -9.92 -0.88
CA LEU A 104 -10.07 -10.58 0.38
C LEU A 104 -10.82 -11.90 0.11
N ARG A 105 -10.58 -12.90 0.95
CA ARG A 105 -11.34 -14.16 0.90
C ARG A 105 -12.74 -13.94 1.48
N THR A 106 -13.74 -14.49 0.82
CA THR A 106 -15.11 -14.53 1.33
C THR A 106 -15.32 -15.78 2.19
N ALA A 107 -16.41 -15.82 2.96
CA ALA A 107 -16.81 -17.00 3.73
C ALA A 107 -17.03 -18.25 2.87
N TYR A 108 -17.29 -18.07 1.57
CA TYR A 108 -17.54 -19.15 0.61
C TYR A 108 -16.28 -19.60 -0.15
N GLY A 109 -15.09 -19.14 0.26
CA GLY A 109 -13.82 -19.49 -0.38
C GLY A 109 -13.54 -18.76 -1.70
N THR A 110 -14.44 -17.88 -2.15
CA THR A 110 -14.21 -16.98 -3.29
C THR A 110 -13.36 -15.77 -2.87
N ARG A 111 -13.03 -14.90 -3.81
CA ARG A 111 -12.31 -13.65 -3.55
C ARG A 111 -13.12 -12.47 -4.06
N ARG A 112 -13.00 -11.33 -3.38
CA ARG A 112 -13.53 -10.04 -3.84
C ARG A 112 -12.50 -8.95 -3.65
N LEU A 113 -12.51 -7.98 -4.56
CA LEU A 113 -11.69 -6.80 -4.42
C LEU A 113 -12.34 -5.87 -3.39
N ALA A 114 -11.56 -5.41 -2.41
CA ALA A 114 -12.02 -4.56 -1.32
C ALA A 114 -11.04 -3.40 -1.10
N TRP A 115 -11.53 -2.34 -0.46
CA TRP A 115 -10.69 -1.29 0.09
C TRP A 115 -10.21 -1.70 1.49
N VAL A 116 -8.95 -1.44 1.80
CA VAL A 116 -8.34 -1.79 3.08
C VAL A 116 -7.39 -0.71 3.58
N LEU A 117 -7.11 -0.73 4.87
CA LEU A 117 -5.95 -0.08 5.48
C LEU A 117 -4.92 -1.13 5.87
N TYR A 118 -3.65 -0.81 5.61
CA TYR A 118 -2.51 -1.59 6.07
C TYR A 118 -1.90 -0.95 7.30
N THR A 119 -1.55 -1.77 8.28
CA THR A 119 -0.78 -1.36 9.45
C THR A 119 0.65 -1.88 9.36
N ASP A 120 1.56 -1.30 10.15
CA ASP A 120 2.98 -1.67 10.12
C ASP A 120 3.30 -3.02 10.80
N ASP A 121 2.35 -3.57 11.54
CA ASP A 121 2.38 -4.92 12.13
C ASP A 121 1.73 -5.99 11.22
N SER A 122 1.61 -5.71 9.91
CA SER A 122 1.00 -6.60 8.91
C SER A 122 -0.52 -6.77 9.00
N GLY A 123 -1.22 -5.99 9.84
CA GLY A 123 -2.67 -5.96 9.87
C GLY A 123 -3.30 -5.46 8.58
N VAL A 124 -4.51 -5.96 8.30
CA VAL A 124 -5.36 -5.57 7.17
C VAL A 124 -6.74 -5.32 7.72
N THR A 125 -7.22 -4.08 7.63
CA THR A 125 -8.58 -3.71 8.05
C THR A 125 -9.37 -3.34 6.81
N GLU A 126 -10.46 -4.06 6.55
CA GLU A 126 -11.38 -3.69 5.48
C GLU A 126 -12.10 -2.37 5.82
N ILE A 127 -12.23 -1.49 4.83
CA ILE A 127 -12.99 -0.24 4.92
C ILE A 127 -14.00 -0.16 3.78
N THR A 128 -15.01 0.70 3.95
CA THR A 128 -15.99 0.93 2.89
C THR A 128 -15.37 1.75 1.75
N GLU A 129 -16.00 1.70 0.58
CA GLU A 129 -15.62 2.57 -0.54
C GLU A 129 -15.78 4.06 -0.21
N GLU A 130 -16.87 4.42 0.47
CA GLU A 130 -17.10 5.79 0.93
C GLU A 130 -15.99 6.27 1.88
N GLU A 131 -15.57 5.44 2.83
CA GLU A 131 -14.47 5.77 3.73
C GLU A 131 -13.13 5.91 2.98
N ALA A 132 -12.87 5.03 2.00
CA ALA A 132 -11.68 5.13 1.17
C ALA A 132 -11.61 6.46 0.42
N HIS A 133 -12.68 6.83 -0.29
CA HIS A 133 -12.75 8.09 -1.02
C HIS A 133 -12.64 9.30 -0.07
N SER A 134 -13.35 9.28 1.06
CA SER A 134 -13.27 10.35 2.06
C SER A 134 -11.84 10.55 2.59
N ARG A 135 -11.11 9.47 2.87
CA ARG A 135 -9.71 9.53 3.28
C ARG A 135 -8.82 10.12 2.20
N MET A 136 -8.93 9.64 0.96
CA MET A 136 -8.17 10.16 -0.17
C MET A 136 -8.40 11.67 -0.35
N GLU A 137 -9.65 12.13 -0.30
CA GLU A 137 -10.03 13.54 -0.38
C GLU A 137 -9.48 14.37 0.77
N SER A 138 -9.59 13.88 2.01
CA SER A 138 -9.06 14.56 3.21
C SER A 138 -7.55 14.75 3.15
N MET A 139 -6.85 13.83 2.46
CA MET A 139 -5.42 13.88 2.20
C MET A 139 -5.09 14.54 0.84
N GLY A 140 -6.02 15.32 0.28
CA GLY A 140 -5.75 16.21 -0.85
C GLY A 140 -5.75 15.55 -2.22
N TRP A 141 -6.15 14.29 -2.34
CA TRP A 141 -6.42 13.68 -3.64
C TRP A 141 -7.82 13.98 -4.11
N ARG A 142 -7.91 14.54 -5.31
CA ARG A 142 -9.18 14.75 -5.98
C ARG A 142 -9.15 13.89 -7.23
N ALA A 143 -10.09 12.96 -7.33
CA ALA A 143 -10.33 12.30 -8.61
C ALA A 143 -10.61 13.41 -9.63
N ALA A 144 -9.81 13.45 -10.69
CA ALA A 144 -9.93 14.43 -11.76
C ALA A 144 -11.16 14.14 -12.62
#